data_AF-A0A2X1N1H0-F1
#
_entry.id   AF-A0A2X1N1H0-F1
#
_cell.length_a   1.000
_cell.length_b   1.000
_cell.length_c   1.000
_cell.angle_alpha   90.00
_cell.angle_beta   90.00
_cell.angle_gamma   90.00
#
_symmetry.space_group_name_H-M   'P 1'
#
loop_
_entity.id
_entity.type
_entity.pdbx_description
1 polymer ?
#
loop_
_entity_poly.entity_id
_entity_poly.type
_entity_poly.pdbx_seq_one_letter_code
_entity_poly.pdbx_strand_id
1 'polypeptide(L)'
;MILVVWRFRSQSTENEKITSVDVEDWTPERRFSVVLETATLSEMEIADYCRRMGLFVEQVKEWRAISIQAHEKKLTENIRTDRALRDAKNKLRELEKELKRKDKALAEAAALLILREKFNALWDNSEEDCPLSWSGVKLLLLSARPSPTAHGKVRLVGVSVFLFGHFSAGLMATLSLRTEDPIL
;
A
#
# COMPACT_ATOMS: atom_id res chain seq x y z
N MET A 1 12.28 44.78 7.20
CA MET A 1 12.00 45.25 8.57
C MET A 1 10.50 45.10 8.80
N ILE A 2 10.05 43.92 9.26
CA ILE A 2 8.63 43.60 9.38
C ILE A 2 8.18 44.00 10.79
N LEU A 3 7.40 45.08 10.86
CA LEU A 3 6.69 45.54 12.05
C LEU A 3 5.64 44.49 12.44
N VAL A 4 5.82 43.83 13.60
CA VAL A 4 4.74 43.05 14.22
C VAL A 4 4.17 43.88 15.36
N VAL A 5 3.08 44.57 15.05
CA VAL A 5 2.23 45.26 16.02
C VAL A 5 1.62 44.20 16.93
N TRP A 6 1.95 44.23 18.21
CA TRP A 6 1.28 43.43 19.23
C TRP A 6 0.29 44.29 20.02
N ARG A 7 -0.94 43.79 20.05
CA ARG A 7 -2.14 44.46 20.54
C ARG A 7 -2.18 44.41 22.07
N PHE A 8 -2.10 45.59 22.67
CA PHE A 8 -2.38 45.84 24.08
C PHE A 8 -3.88 45.60 24.36
N ARG A 9 -4.21 44.67 25.26
CA ARG A 9 -5.55 44.53 25.83
C ARG A 9 -5.43 44.66 27.34
N SER A 10 -5.85 45.81 27.84
CA SER A 10 -6.11 46.07 29.25
C SER A 10 -7.53 45.65 29.57
N GLN A 11 -7.71 44.87 30.63
CA GLN A 11 -8.94 44.83 31.41
C GLN A 11 -8.57 44.47 32.85
N SER A 12 -8.72 45.48 33.71
CA SER A 12 -8.66 45.42 35.16
C SER A 12 -9.78 44.54 35.73
N THR A 13 -9.47 43.73 36.73
CA THR A 13 -10.42 43.38 37.78
C THR A 13 -9.75 43.58 39.14
N GLU A 14 -10.52 44.18 40.04
CA GLU A 14 -10.12 44.68 41.34
C GLU A 14 -9.95 43.57 42.40
N ASN A 15 -8.98 43.80 43.28
CA ASN A 15 -8.96 43.47 44.70
C ASN A 15 -8.83 42.01 45.20
N GLU A 16 -7.91 41.85 46.15
CA GLU A 16 -7.75 40.80 47.19
C GLU A 16 -7.80 39.32 46.79
N LYS A 17 -6.63 38.66 46.78
CA LYS A 17 -6.17 37.72 47.83
C LYS A 17 -4.83 37.10 47.41
N ILE A 18 -3.79 37.33 48.22
CA ILE A 18 -2.47 36.73 48.02
C ILE A 18 -2.53 35.25 48.38
N THR A 19 -2.76 34.37 47.40
CA THR A 19 -2.41 32.94 47.45
C THR A 19 -2.31 32.42 46.02
N SER A 20 -1.17 31.85 45.65
CA SER A 20 -0.83 31.25 44.34
C SER A 20 -1.12 32.12 43.12
N VAL A 21 -0.09 32.79 42.57
CA VAL A 21 -0.15 33.44 41.26
C VAL A 21 -0.79 32.49 40.26
N ASP A 22 -1.99 32.85 39.83
CA ASP A 22 -2.89 32.04 39.01
C ASP A 22 -2.18 31.57 37.74
N VAL A 23 -1.97 30.26 37.65
CA VAL A 23 -1.49 29.60 36.44
C VAL A 23 -2.52 29.79 35.31
N GLU A 24 -3.79 30.04 35.65
CA GLU A 24 -4.90 30.37 34.76
C GLU A 24 -4.74 31.66 33.95
N ASP A 25 -4.01 32.68 34.42
CA ASP A 25 -3.88 33.98 33.72
C ASP A 25 -2.85 33.96 32.57
N TRP A 26 -2.08 32.88 32.48
CA TRP A 26 -1.02 32.75 31.48
C TRP A 26 -1.44 31.76 30.40
N THR A 27 -2.03 32.27 29.31
CA THR A 27 -2.31 31.45 28.13
C THR A 27 -1.01 30.89 27.53
N PRO A 28 -1.03 29.72 26.87
CA PRO A 28 0.17 29.14 26.24
C PRO A 28 0.87 30.10 25.27
N GLU A 29 0.11 30.91 24.53
CA GLU A 29 0.62 31.92 23.60
C GLU A 29 1.38 33.02 24.35
N ARG A 30 0.87 33.45 25.50
CA ARG A 30 1.51 34.46 26.34
C ARG A 30 2.80 33.95 26.97
N ARG A 31 2.80 32.69 27.45
CA ARG A 31 4.01 32.02 27.96
C ARG A 31 5.06 31.90 26.86
N PHE A 32 4.63 31.54 25.65
CA PHE A 32 5.52 31.45 24.49
C PHE A 32 6.11 32.81 24.10
N SER A 33 5.32 33.90 24.12
CA SER A 33 5.83 35.27 23.90
C SER A 33 6.93 35.63 24.89
N VAL A 34 6.73 35.34 26.18
CA VAL A 34 7.73 35.58 27.22
C VAL A 34 9.00 34.77 26.96
N VAL A 35 8.88 33.49 26.61
CA VAL A 35 10.05 32.64 26.29
C VAL A 35 10.81 33.18 25.06
N LEU A 36 10.09 33.73 24.07
CA LEU A 36 10.68 34.32 22.87
C LEU A 36 11.39 35.64 23.16
N GLU A 37 10.75 36.54 23.91
CA GLU A 37 11.31 37.84 24.30
C GLU A 37 12.55 37.68 25.19
N THR A 38 12.56 36.68 26.07
CA THR A 38 13.69 36.38 26.96
C THR A 38 14.77 35.53 26.31
N ALA A 39 14.60 35.08 25.05
CA ALA A 39 15.54 34.17 24.40
C ALA A 39 16.94 34.77 24.21
N THR A 40 17.02 36.08 23.92
CA THR A 40 18.27 36.81 23.64
C THR A 40 18.78 37.63 24.82
N LEU A 41 18.03 37.69 25.92
CA LEU A 41 18.37 38.49 27.09
C LEU A 41 19.40 37.79 27.97
N SER A 42 20.27 38.57 28.59
CA SER A 42 21.18 38.11 29.65
C SER A 42 20.43 37.82 30.95
N GLU A 43 21.05 37.09 31.89
CA GLU A 43 20.39 36.72 33.15
C GLU A 43 19.94 37.94 33.98
N MET A 44 20.69 39.05 33.92
CA MET A 44 20.35 40.30 34.58
C MET A 44 19.12 40.96 33.95
N GLU A 45 19.06 40.99 32.62
CA GLU A 45 17.92 41.52 31.88
C GLU A 45 16.66 40.66 32.04
N ILE A 46 16.82 39.34 32.17
CA ILE A 46 15.70 38.43 32.47
C ILE A 46 15.15 38.74 33.87
N ALA A 47 16.00 38.98 34.87
CA ALA A 47 15.55 39.38 36.20
C ALA A 47 14.80 40.72 36.19
N ASP A 48 15.28 41.71 35.43
CA ASP A 48 14.58 42.99 35.24
C ASP A 48 13.25 42.85 34.51
N TYR A 49 13.21 42.02 33.46
CA TYR A 49 11.99 41.70 32.72
C TYR A 49 10.96 41.02 33.63
N CYS A 50 11.39 40.04 34.43
CA CYS A 50 10.57 39.33 35.40
C CYS A 50 9.95 40.27 36.45
N ARG A 51 10.73 41.24 36.96
CA ARG A 51 10.23 42.28 37.86
C ARG A 51 9.14 43.16 37.24
N ARG A 52 9.29 43.52 35.95
CA ARG A 52 8.30 44.33 35.21
C ARG A 52 7.02 43.57 34.89
N MET A 53 7.15 42.28 34.62
CA MET A 53 6.05 41.41 34.18
C MET A 53 5.35 40.68 35.33
N GLY A 54 5.86 40.80 36.56
CA GLY A 54 5.32 40.12 37.74
C GLY A 54 5.54 38.60 37.71
N LEU A 55 6.68 38.16 37.16
CA LEU A 55 7.01 36.75 36.94
C LEU A 55 8.29 36.37 37.70
N PHE A 56 8.48 35.08 37.98
CA PHE A 56 9.73 34.56 38.54
C PHE A 56 10.65 34.04 37.44
N VAL A 57 11.97 34.21 37.63
CA VAL A 57 12.99 33.76 36.67
C VAL A 57 12.92 32.24 36.48
N GLU A 58 12.63 31.51 37.56
CA GLU A 58 12.45 30.07 37.59
C GLU A 58 11.31 29.63 36.67
N GLN A 59 10.19 30.37 36.63
CA GLN A 59 9.05 30.05 35.76
C GLN A 59 9.41 30.21 34.27
N VAL A 60 10.17 31.24 33.91
CA VAL A 60 10.65 31.44 32.53
C VAL A 60 11.59 30.29 32.12
N LYS A 61 12.48 29.89 33.02
CA LYS A 61 13.40 28.76 32.79
C LYS A 61 12.62 27.45 32.63
N GLU A 62 11.61 27.22 33.45
CA GLU A 62 10.74 26.04 33.36
C GLU A 62 9.98 26.03 32.03
N TRP A 63 9.36 27.13 31.62
CA TRP A 63 8.64 27.21 30.35
C TRP A 63 9.56 27.01 29.14
N ARG A 64 10.79 27.53 29.20
CA ARG A 64 11.81 27.27 28.18
C ARG A 64 12.16 25.78 28.11
N ALA A 65 12.40 25.13 29.25
CA ALA A 65 12.72 23.72 29.31
C ALA A 65 11.57 22.84 28.80
N ILE A 66 10.33 23.13 29.21
CA ILE A 66 9.12 22.43 28.74
C ILE A 66 8.96 22.60 27.23
N SER A 67 9.19 23.80 26.69
CA SER A 67 9.08 24.06 25.25
C SER A 67 10.08 23.22 24.46
N ILE A 68 11.36 23.22 24.87
CA ILE A 68 12.40 22.42 24.24
C ILE A 68 12.06 20.93 24.29
N GLN A 69 11.68 20.44 25.48
CA GLN A 69 11.33 19.03 25.69
C GLN A 69 10.10 18.61 24.87
N ALA A 70 9.10 19.47 24.74
CA ALA A 70 7.91 19.20 23.92
C ALA A 70 8.26 19.03 22.44
N HIS A 71 9.17 19.86 21.91
CA HIS A 71 9.64 19.73 20.54
C HIS A 71 10.45 18.44 20.32
N GLU A 72 11.31 18.07 21.25
CA GLU A 72 12.10 16.83 21.18
C GLU A 72 11.22 15.57 21.25
N LYS A 73 10.28 15.53 22.20
CA LYS A 73 9.28 14.45 22.32
C LYS A 73 8.44 14.34 21.04
N LYS A 74 7.97 15.46 20.50
CA LYS A 74 7.18 15.44 19.25
C LYS A 74 7.97 14.92 18.07
N LEU A 75 9.24 15.30 17.94
CA LEU A 75 10.10 14.81 16.86
C LEU A 75 10.31 13.29 16.95
N THR A 76 10.62 12.78 18.14
CA THR A 76 10.85 11.34 18.36
C THR A 76 9.58 10.52 18.14
N GLU A 77 8.43 10.99 18.63
CA GLU A 77 7.12 10.35 18.39
C GLU A 77 6.72 10.38 16.91
N ASN A 78 6.95 11.49 16.19
CA ASN A 78 6.71 11.54 14.74
C ASN A 78 7.55 10.51 13.97
N ILE A 79 8.82 10.32 14.35
CA ILE A 79 9.66 9.31 13.72
C ILE A 79 9.16 7.89 14.01
N ARG A 80 8.75 7.62 15.25
CA ARG A 80 8.20 6.32 15.66
C ARG A 80 6.91 6.00 14.92
N THR A 81 5.98 6.96 14.89
CA THR A 81 4.69 6.82 14.22
C THR A 81 4.85 6.64 12.71
N ASP A 82 5.73 7.41 12.05
CA ASP A 82 6.00 7.24 10.62
C ASP A 82 6.60 5.86 10.29
N ARG A 83 7.52 5.35 11.12
CA ARG A 83 8.03 3.97 10.99
C ARG A 83 6.90 2.94 11.14
N ALA A 84 6.08 3.07 12.18
CA ALA A 84 4.95 2.17 12.40
C ALA A 84 3.94 2.20 11.23
N LEU A 85 3.68 3.36 10.65
CA LEU A 85 2.82 3.51 9.47
C LEU A 85 3.42 2.83 8.24
N ARG A 86 4.73 2.96 8.01
CA ARG A 86 5.41 2.27 6.90
C ARG A 86 5.36 0.75 7.07
N ASP A 87 5.62 0.26 8.28
CA ASP A 87 5.57 -1.17 8.58
C ASP A 87 4.16 -1.74 8.41
N ALA A 88 3.14 -1.02 8.89
CA ALA A 88 1.74 -1.40 8.70
C ALA A 88 1.35 -1.44 7.21
N LYS A 89 1.75 -0.44 6.42
CA LYS A 89 1.52 -0.41 4.97
C LYS A 89 2.21 -1.57 4.25
N ASN A 90 3.44 -1.91 4.65
CA ASN A 90 4.16 -3.04 4.07
C ASN A 90 3.48 -4.38 4.38
N LYS A 91 3.03 -4.57 5.63
CA LYS A 91 2.25 -5.74 6.04
C LYS A 91 0.94 -5.85 5.26
N LEU A 92 0.20 -4.76 5.10
CA LEU A 92 -1.02 -4.74 4.30
C LEU A 92 -0.76 -5.19 2.86
N ARG A 93 0.27 -4.64 2.20
CA ARG A 93 0.63 -5.04 0.83
C ARG A 93 1.01 -6.51 0.73
N GLU A 94 1.69 -7.05 1.72
CA GLU A 94 2.07 -8.47 1.69
C GLU A 94 0.86 -9.37 1.88
N LEU A 95 0.00 -9.06 2.84
CA LEU A 95 -1.26 -9.77 3.06
C LEU A 95 -2.18 -9.70 1.84
N GLU A 96 -2.29 -8.54 1.19
CA GLU A 96 -3.06 -8.37 -0.05
C GLU A 96 -2.54 -9.26 -1.19
N LYS A 97 -1.21 -9.42 -1.33
CA LYS A 97 -0.63 -10.32 -2.33
C LYS A 97 -0.91 -11.78 -2.02
N GLU A 98 -0.76 -12.18 -0.76
CA GLU A 98 -1.07 -13.54 -0.35
C GLU A 98 -2.53 -13.88 -0.59
N LEU A 99 -3.43 -12.95 -0.26
CA LEU A 99 -4.86 -13.08 -0.49
C LEU A 99 -5.15 -13.27 -1.98
N LYS A 100 -4.59 -12.42 -2.86
CA LYS A 100 -4.73 -12.58 -4.31
C LYS A 100 -4.22 -13.94 -4.85
N ARG A 101 -3.11 -14.45 -4.31
CA ARG A 101 -2.59 -15.77 -4.72
C ARG A 101 -3.53 -16.90 -4.28
N LYS A 102 -4.05 -16.82 -3.05
CA LYS A 102 -5.01 -17.79 -2.51
C LYS A 102 -6.33 -17.76 -3.28
N ASP A 103 -6.87 -16.59 -3.56
CA ASP A 103 -8.09 -16.43 -4.35
C ASP A 103 -7.94 -16.98 -5.77
N LYS A 104 -6.78 -16.76 -6.40
CA LYS A 104 -6.50 -17.35 -7.73
C LYS A 104 -6.49 -18.88 -7.67
N ALA A 105 -5.80 -19.47 -6.68
CA ALA A 105 -5.77 -20.92 -6.52
C ALA A 105 -7.17 -21.49 -6.22
N LEU A 106 -7.98 -20.78 -5.42
CA LEU A 106 -9.37 -21.15 -5.15
C LEU A 106 -10.25 -21.06 -6.40
N ALA A 107 -10.08 -20.01 -7.21
CA ALA A 107 -10.80 -19.86 -8.47
C ALA A 107 -10.43 -20.96 -9.48
N GLU A 108 -9.15 -21.31 -9.59
CA GLU A 108 -8.68 -22.42 -10.42
C GLU A 108 -9.26 -23.77 -9.94
N ALA A 109 -9.27 -24.03 -8.63
CA ALA A 109 -9.89 -25.22 -8.06
C ALA A 109 -11.40 -25.29 -8.34
N ALA A 110 -12.12 -24.16 -8.17
CA ALA A 110 -13.55 -24.08 -8.50
C ALA A 110 -13.81 -24.33 -9.99
N ALA A 111 -12.99 -23.78 -10.88
CA ALA A 111 -13.09 -24.01 -12.32
C ALA A 111 -12.89 -25.49 -12.69
N LEU A 112 -11.94 -26.18 -12.05
CA LEU A 112 -11.72 -27.61 -12.25
C LEU A 112 -12.91 -28.46 -11.78
N LEU A 113 -13.53 -28.12 -10.64
CA LEU A 113 -14.73 -28.80 -10.16
C LEU A 113 -15.91 -28.64 -11.12
N ILE A 114 -16.15 -27.42 -11.60
CA ILE A 114 -17.21 -27.13 -12.58
C ILE A 114 -16.95 -27.88 -13.89
N LEU A 115 -15.70 -27.92 -14.36
CA LEU A 115 -15.34 -28.64 -15.58
C LEU A 115 -15.59 -30.15 -15.43
N ARG A 116 -15.23 -30.73 -14.27
CA ARG A 116 -15.48 -32.14 -13.97
C ARG A 116 -16.98 -32.45 -13.95
N GLU A 117 -17.78 -31.60 -13.32
CA GLU A 117 -19.24 -31.75 -13.29
C GLU A 117 -19.84 -31.72 -14.69
N LYS A 118 -19.43 -30.74 -15.52
CA LYS A 118 -19.88 -30.66 -16.92
C LYS A 118 -19.44 -31.86 -17.75
N PHE A 119 -18.23 -32.36 -17.55
CA PHE A 119 -17.72 -33.54 -18.25
C PHE A 119 -18.53 -34.79 -17.88
N ASN A 120 -18.76 -35.02 -16.58
CA ASN A 120 -19.59 -36.12 -16.11
C ASN A 120 -21.01 -36.04 -16.67
N ALA A 121 -21.64 -34.86 -16.64
CA ALA A 121 -22.98 -34.66 -17.20
C ALA A 121 -23.05 -35.00 -18.69
N LEU A 122 -22.03 -34.68 -19.49
CA LEU A 122 -22.01 -35.07 -20.92
C LEU A 122 -21.84 -36.58 -21.11
N TRP A 123 -21.07 -37.24 -20.24
CA TRP A 123 -20.78 -38.67 -20.35
C TRP A 123 -21.92 -39.54 -19.82
N ASP A 124 -22.51 -39.19 -18.67
CA ASP A 124 -23.63 -39.92 -18.06
C ASP A 124 -24.91 -39.81 -18.93
N ASN A 125 -25.09 -38.72 -19.68
CA ASN A 125 -26.20 -38.56 -20.64
C ASN A 125 -25.98 -39.32 -21.96
N SER A 126 -24.84 -40.00 -22.16
CA SER A 126 -24.55 -40.75 -23.40
C SER A 126 -24.87 -42.24 -23.33
N GLU A 127 -25.25 -42.77 -22.14
CA GLU A 127 -25.58 -44.18 -21.96
C GLU A 127 -27.01 -44.56 -22.42
N GLU A 128 -27.90 -43.58 -22.65
CA GLU A 128 -29.26 -43.87 -23.12
C GLU A 128 -29.45 -43.77 -24.65
N ASP A 129 -28.49 -43.22 -25.40
CA ASP A 129 -28.53 -43.17 -26.87
C ASP A 129 -27.11 -43.13 -27.49
N CYS A 130 -26.42 -44.27 -27.56
CA CYS A 130 -25.23 -44.40 -28.40
C CYS A 130 -25.35 -45.58 -29.38
N PRO A 131 -25.81 -45.36 -30.63
CA PRO A 131 -25.34 -46.18 -31.73
C PRO A 131 -23.92 -45.70 -32.05
N LEU A 132 -22.99 -46.65 -32.20
CA LEU A 132 -21.60 -46.50 -32.64
C LEU A 132 -20.53 -46.45 -31.51
N SER A 133 -20.23 -47.65 -31.01
CA SER A 133 -18.88 -48.23 -30.90
C SER A 133 -17.70 -47.22 -30.97
N TRP A 134 -17.26 -46.73 -29.82
CA TRP A 134 -15.95 -46.12 -29.63
C TRP A 134 -14.82 -47.16 -29.53
N SER A 135 -14.85 -48.18 -30.40
CA SER A 135 -13.79 -49.17 -30.56
C SER A 135 -12.68 -48.59 -31.45
N GLY A 136 -11.92 -47.60 -31.00
CA GLY A 136 -10.89 -47.05 -31.90
C GLY A 136 -10.02 -45.88 -31.45
N VAL A 137 -10.17 -45.34 -30.24
CA VAL A 137 -9.25 -44.30 -29.76
C VAL A 137 -8.47 -44.85 -28.57
N LYS A 138 -7.41 -45.61 -28.88
CA LYS A 138 -6.41 -45.97 -27.88
C LYS A 138 -5.52 -44.75 -27.68
N LEU A 139 -5.86 -43.93 -26.68
CA LEU A 139 -4.98 -42.86 -26.21
C LEU A 139 -3.73 -43.51 -25.62
N LEU A 140 -2.73 -43.73 -26.46
CA LEU A 140 -1.44 -44.21 -26.01
C LEU A 140 -0.78 -43.03 -25.29
N LEU A 141 -0.82 -43.08 -23.97
CA LEU A 141 -0.18 -42.13 -23.09
C LEU A 141 1.33 -42.25 -23.34
N LEU A 142 1.85 -41.43 -24.27
CA LEU A 142 3.24 -41.41 -24.63
C LEU A 142 4.01 -40.95 -23.39
N SER A 143 4.71 -41.88 -22.75
CA SER A 143 5.52 -41.62 -21.57
C SER A 143 6.51 -40.48 -21.88
N ALA A 144 6.28 -39.30 -21.32
CA ALA A 144 7.26 -38.23 -21.32
C ALA A 144 8.39 -38.66 -20.38
N ARG A 145 9.48 -39.16 -20.93
CA ARG A 145 10.68 -39.52 -20.17
C ARG A 145 11.50 -38.25 -19.98
N PRO A 146 11.67 -37.71 -18.76
CA PRO A 146 12.49 -36.54 -18.55
C PRO A 146 13.97 -36.93 -18.71
N SER A 147 14.67 -36.29 -19.64
CA SER A 147 16.12 -36.40 -19.75
C SER A 147 16.77 -35.52 -18.67
N PRO A 148 17.66 -36.05 -17.82
CA PRO A 148 18.33 -35.25 -16.81
C PRO A 148 19.70 -34.81 -17.32
N THR A 149 19.88 -33.52 -17.62
CA THR A 149 21.13 -32.79 -17.32
C THR A 149 20.89 -31.27 -17.33
N ALA A 150 21.76 -30.55 -16.61
CA ALA A 150 21.46 -29.34 -15.84
C ALA A 150 21.31 -28.02 -16.63
N HIS A 151 20.75 -27.04 -15.89
CA HIS A 151 20.62 -25.60 -16.13
C HIS A 151 19.60 -25.12 -17.18
N GLY A 152 18.34 -25.05 -16.73
CA GLY A 152 17.57 -23.81 -16.80
C GLY A 152 17.21 -23.26 -18.18
N LYS A 153 16.58 -24.08 -19.04
CA LYS A 153 15.64 -23.62 -20.09
C LYS A 153 14.98 -24.82 -20.77
N VAL A 154 13.68 -25.01 -20.55
CA VAL A 154 12.88 -25.97 -21.35
C VAL A 154 12.28 -25.20 -22.52
N ARG A 155 12.75 -25.47 -23.74
CA ARG A 155 12.15 -24.98 -24.98
C ARG A 155 11.05 -25.96 -25.38
N LEU A 156 9.79 -25.51 -25.40
CA LEU A 156 8.71 -26.22 -26.09
C LEU A 156 8.99 -26.13 -27.59
N VAL A 157 9.53 -27.21 -28.17
CA VAL A 157 9.64 -27.34 -29.62
C VAL A 157 8.42 -28.12 -30.10
N GLY A 158 7.44 -27.38 -30.64
CA GLY A 158 6.38 -27.89 -31.50
C GLY A 158 5.37 -28.86 -30.86
N VAL A 159 4.20 -28.35 -30.50
CA VAL A 159 3.00 -29.20 -30.41
C VAL A 159 2.45 -29.31 -31.83
N SER A 160 2.73 -30.41 -32.52
CA SER A 160 2.11 -30.68 -33.82
C SER A 160 0.81 -31.45 -33.60
N VAL A 161 -0.32 -30.83 -33.96
CA VAL A 161 -1.64 -31.47 -34.00
C VAL A 161 -1.84 -32.02 -35.41
N PHE A 162 -1.63 -33.32 -35.59
CA PHE A 162 -1.98 -34.00 -36.86
C PHE A 162 -3.46 -34.39 -36.82
N LEU A 163 -4.30 -33.59 -37.47
CA LEU A 163 -5.64 -34.00 -37.89
C LEU A 163 -5.50 -34.81 -39.19
N PHE A 164 -5.40 -36.13 -39.09
CA PHE A 164 -5.49 -36.99 -40.28
C PHE A 164 -6.98 -37.19 -40.62
N GLY A 165 -7.56 -36.18 -41.26
CA GLY A 165 -8.88 -36.27 -41.88
C GLY A 165 -8.77 -36.97 -43.24
N HIS A 166 -9.57 -38.02 -43.43
CA HIS A 166 -9.81 -38.63 -44.75
C HIS A 166 -10.33 -37.57 -45.74
N PHE A 167 -9.46 -37.12 -46.66
CA PHE A 167 -9.86 -36.32 -47.82
C PHE A 167 -10.22 -37.27 -48.96
N SER A 168 -11.52 -37.56 -49.09
CA SER A 168 -12.08 -38.23 -50.25
C SER A 168 -11.94 -37.37 -51.51
N ALA A 169 -11.62 -38.03 -52.62
CA ALA A 169 -11.33 -37.45 -53.93
C ALA A 169 -12.44 -36.57 -54.52
N GLY A 170 -12.02 -35.55 -55.30
CA GLY A 170 -12.79 -35.01 -56.42
C GLY A 170 -13.02 -33.49 -56.38
N LEU A 171 -12.22 -32.73 -57.13
CA LEU A 171 -12.65 -32.00 -58.35
C LEU A 171 -11.52 -31.07 -58.83
N MET A 172 -11.17 -31.22 -60.10
CA MET A 172 -10.24 -30.38 -60.87
C MET A 172 -10.82 -28.97 -61.09
N ALA A 173 -10.02 -27.93 -60.87
CA ALA A 173 -10.10 -26.68 -61.65
C ALA A 173 -8.84 -25.81 -61.45
N THR A 174 -7.92 -25.96 -62.42
CA THR A 174 -7.17 -24.90 -63.11
C THR A 174 -6.67 -23.69 -62.33
N LEU A 175 -5.33 -23.68 -62.17
CA LEU A 175 -4.43 -22.53 -62.16
C LEU A 175 -5.00 -21.23 -62.73
N SER A 176 -4.89 -20.13 -61.96
CA SER A 176 -4.37 -18.87 -62.49
C SER A 176 -3.73 -18.04 -61.38
N LEU A 177 -2.41 -17.92 -61.46
CA LEU A 177 -1.59 -16.95 -60.73
C LEU A 177 -1.99 -15.54 -61.16
N ARG A 178 -2.29 -14.66 -60.19
CA ARG A 178 -2.13 -13.22 -60.38
C ARG A 178 -1.74 -12.56 -59.07
N THR A 179 -0.45 -12.31 -58.98
CA THR A 179 0.18 -11.32 -58.10
C THR A 179 -0.26 -9.92 -58.53
N GLU A 180 -0.62 -9.07 -57.58
CA GLU A 180 -0.34 -7.63 -57.61
C GLU A 180 -0.39 -7.12 -56.15
N ASP A 181 0.46 -6.13 -55.92
CA ASP A 181 1.10 -5.69 -54.69
C ASP A 181 0.27 -4.72 -53.82
N PRO A 182 0.76 -4.34 -52.61
CA PRO A 182 -0.05 -3.74 -51.55
C PRO A 182 -0.21 -2.23 -51.72
N ILE A 183 -1.31 -1.69 -51.20
CA ILE A 183 -1.57 -0.25 -51.17
C ILE A 183 -1.80 0.21 -49.72
N LEU A 184 -0.89 1.09 -49.30
CA LEU A 184 -0.92 2.14 -48.26
C LEU A 184 -1.28 1.77 -46.82
#